data_AF-I0HEF1-F1
#
_entry.id   AF-I0HEF1-F1
#
_cell.length_a   1.000
_cell.length_b   1.000
_cell.length_c   1.000
_cell.angle_alpha   90.00
_cell.angle_beta   90.00
_cell.angle_gamma   90.00
#
_symmetry.space_group_name_H-M   'P 1'
#
loop_
_entity.id
_entity.type
_entity.pdbx_description
1 polymer ?
#
loop_
_entity_poly.entity_id
_entity_poly.type
_entity_poly.pdbx_seq_one_letter_code
_entity_poly.pdbx_strand_id
1 'polypeptide(L)'
;MEFDPREELLRSGRDELRRALRLRPLPVAVLAGVTSLPPARIGGWETFNGAATCVRVDYGNLTPAGSWVSVETTRWAGTHVTGGPLRELLEHHMRTNGDRFSSVEWAGEDRSVTVDGRTIAGRRLRAGDRWWAVRCSLRDVEISVVAHDWNAAVTVRTLNQAEIDALISVAPAPPPFTPPVRPAPEPTGSREPHRALVDEVLRSERQRIDWITDGGPPPRLPANWAGLWRDAVRRQADLAGQEEAEAQRAVQNMVNQLTTLHTEAEWFRTNEALRQRAVNETLLFTTGLGPNVASRPAQLAWQRRQSLRPTDYARLGAITAAQAQWLHEWTAWLPPD
;
A
#
# COMPACT_ATOMS: atom_id res chain seq x y z
N MET A 1 29.08 -11.75 -20.57
CA MET A 1 27.68 -12.17 -20.34
C MET A 1 27.19 -11.33 -19.18
N GLU A 2 26.49 -10.24 -19.48
CA GLU A 2 26.09 -9.23 -18.48
C GLU A 2 24.85 -9.75 -17.74
N PHE A 3 24.94 -9.81 -16.42
CA PHE A 3 23.87 -10.32 -15.56
C PHE A 3 22.82 -9.23 -15.38
N ASP A 4 21.58 -9.45 -15.82
CA ASP A 4 20.46 -8.54 -15.53
C ASP A 4 19.73 -9.00 -14.26
N PRO A 5 19.88 -8.30 -13.12
CA PRO A 5 19.21 -8.65 -11.86
C PRO A 5 17.69 -8.70 -11.98
N ARG A 6 17.10 -7.99 -12.96
CA ARG A 6 15.65 -8.01 -13.21
C ARG A 6 15.19 -9.34 -13.78
N GLU A 7 15.99 -9.94 -14.65
CA GLU A 7 15.66 -11.23 -15.24
C GLU A 7 15.69 -12.34 -14.18
N GLU A 8 16.63 -12.27 -13.23
CA GLU A 8 16.70 -13.19 -12.10
C GLU A 8 15.51 -13.05 -11.15
N LEU A 9 15.13 -11.81 -10.78
CA LEU A 9 13.94 -11.55 -9.97
C LEU A 9 12.66 -12.09 -10.63
N LEU A 10 12.50 -11.86 -11.94
CA LEU A 10 11.37 -12.38 -12.71
C LEU A 10 11.36 -13.91 -12.76
N ARG A 11 12.53 -14.53 -12.93
CA ARG A 11 12.67 -16.00 -12.93
C ARG A 11 12.32 -16.59 -11.58
N SER A 12 12.87 -16.02 -10.50
CA SER A 12 12.58 -16.41 -9.11
C SER A 12 11.08 -16.35 -8.81
N GLY A 13 10.41 -15.25 -9.19
CA GLY A 13 8.96 -15.11 -9.01
C GLY A 13 8.13 -16.15 -9.78
N ARG A 14 8.51 -16.50 -11.02
CA ARG A 14 7.81 -17.55 -11.79
C ARG A 14 7.95 -18.92 -11.14
N ASP A 15 9.14 -19.26 -10.66
CA ASP A 15 9.40 -20.55 -10.03
C ASP A 15 8.71 -20.66 -8.67
N GLU A 16 8.61 -19.54 -7.94
CA GLU A 16 7.81 -19.43 -6.73
C GLU A 16 6.32 -19.66 -7.01
N LEU A 17 5.75 -18.99 -8.02
CA LEU A 17 4.34 -19.17 -8.41
C LEU A 17 4.05 -20.63 -8.82
N ARG A 18 4.92 -21.23 -9.66
CA ARG A 18 4.77 -22.65 -10.04
C ARG A 18 4.78 -23.56 -8.82
N ARG A 19 5.70 -23.32 -7.89
CA ARG A 19 5.80 -24.09 -6.64
C ARG A 19 4.54 -23.94 -5.80
N ALA A 20 4.06 -22.70 -5.64
CA ALA A 20 2.88 -22.39 -4.86
C ALA A 20 1.60 -23.03 -5.43
N LEU A 21 1.44 -23.04 -6.76
CA LEU A 21 0.33 -23.70 -7.44
C LEU A 21 0.41 -25.22 -7.37
N ARG A 22 1.61 -25.80 -7.36
CA ARG A 22 1.79 -27.26 -7.18
C ARG A 22 1.48 -27.73 -5.77
N LEU A 23 1.80 -26.92 -4.75
CA LEU A 23 1.59 -27.28 -3.35
C LEU A 23 0.09 -27.46 -3.02
N ARG A 24 -0.75 -26.56 -3.53
CA ARG A 24 -2.21 -26.68 -3.44
C ARG A 24 -2.83 -26.12 -4.73
N PRO A 25 -3.26 -26.98 -5.67
CA PRO A 25 -3.78 -26.54 -6.96
C PRO A 25 -4.93 -25.55 -6.81
N LEU A 26 -4.71 -24.32 -7.27
CA LEU A 26 -5.74 -23.29 -7.40
C LEU A 26 -6.13 -23.23 -8.88
N PRO A 27 -7.42 -23.40 -9.24
CA PRO A 27 -7.84 -23.17 -10.61
C PRO A 27 -7.50 -21.73 -10.99
N VAL A 28 -6.86 -21.52 -12.14
CA VAL A 28 -6.60 -20.17 -12.65
C VAL A 28 -7.69 -19.85 -13.66
N ALA A 29 -8.52 -18.86 -13.34
CA ALA A 29 -9.60 -18.44 -14.21
C ALA A 29 -9.18 -17.29 -15.13
N VAL A 30 -9.66 -17.31 -16.37
CA VAL A 30 -9.36 -16.33 -17.41
C VAL A 30 -10.63 -15.96 -18.16
N LEU A 31 -10.69 -14.78 -18.79
CA LEU A 31 -11.80 -14.43 -19.67
C LEU A 31 -11.81 -15.33 -20.92
N ALA A 32 -13.00 -15.77 -21.32
CA ALA A 32 -13.23 -16.53 -22.53
C ALA A 32 -13.69 -15.60 -23.67
N GLY A 33 -13.10 -15.74 -24.85
CA GLY A 33 -13.56 -15.05 -26.07
C GLY A 33 -13.24 -13.55 -26.15
N VAL A 34 -12.38 -13.02 -25.28
CA VAL A 34 -12.01 -11.59 -25.31
C VAL A 34 -10.91 -11.36 -26.33
N THR A 35 -11.28 -10.73 -27.46
CA THR A 35 -10.36 -10.40 -28.56
C THR A 35 -10.07 -8.90 -28.68
N SER A 36 -10.85 -8.04 -28.02
CA SER A 36 -10.71 -6.59 -28.08
C SER A 36 -9.66 -6.01 -27.12
N LEU A 37 -9.11 -6.83 -26.22
CA LEU A 37 -8.06 -6.42 -25.29
C LEU A 37 -6.76 -7.15 -25.62
N PRO A 38 -5.60 -6.50 -25.37
CA PRO A 38 -4.32 -7.18 -25.24
C PRO A 38 -4.40 -8.50 -24.45
N PRO A 39 -3.57 -9.50 -24.80
CA PRO A 39 -3.67 -10.85 -24.27
C PRO A 39 -3.45 -10.91 -22.75
N ALA A 40 -3.97 -11.98 -22.16
CA ALA A 40 -3.86 -12.29 -20.75
C ALA A 40 -2.41 -12.35 -20.28
N ARG A 41 -2.15 -11.80 -19.09
CA ARG A 41 -0.87 -11.93 -18.38
C ARG A 41 -1.10 -12.14 -16.88
N ILE A 42 -0.14 -12.74 -16.18
CA ILE A 42 -0.19 -12.79 -14.72
C ILE A 42 -0.04 -11.36 -14.18
N GLY A 43 -1.07 -10.90 -13.48
CA GLY A 43 -1.13 -9.60 -12.83
C GLY A 43 -0.59 -9.60 -11.40
N GLY A 44 -0.55 -10.76 -10.76
CA GLY A 44 -0.10 -10.94 -9.38
C GLY A 44 -0.57 -12.25 -8.77
N TRP A 45 -0.05 -12.59 -7.60
CA TRP A 45 -0.53 -13.72 -6.80
C TRP A 45 -0.25 -13.48 -5.32
N GLU A 46 -0.98 -14.20 -4.47
CA GLU A 46 -0.75 -14.23 -3.03
C GLU A 46 -0.54 -15.66 -2.56
N THR A 47 0.23 -15.82 -1.49
CA THR A 47 0.47 -17.13 -0.87
C THR A 47 0.16 -17.13 0.62
N PHE A 48 -0.27 -18.29 1.11
CA PHE A 48 -0.42 -18.58 2.54
C PHE A 48 0.17 -19.96 2.82
N ASN A 49 1.08 -20.06 3.79
CA ASN A 49 1.86 -21.28 4.07
C ASN A 49 2.52 -21.87 2.81
N GLY A 50 3.02 -20.99 1.91
CA GLY A 50 3.68 -21.37 0.66
C GLY A 50 2.76 -21.88 -0.45
N ALA A 51 1.44 -21.95 -0.22
CA ALA A 51 0.45 -22.33 -1.23
C ALA A 51 -0.21 -21.08 -1.82
N ALA A 52 -0.52 -21.10 -3.13
CA ALA A 52 -1.21 -19.99 -3.77
C ALA A 52 -2.67 -19.89 -3.25
N THR A 53 -3.05 -18.71 -2.76
CA THR A 53 -4.41 -18.41 -2.28
C THR A 53 -5.15 -17.46 -3.20
N CYS A 54 -4.43 -16.65 -3.97
CA CYS A 54 -4.98 -15.77 -4.99
C CYS A 54 -4.07 -15.81 -6.22
N VAL A 55 -4.66 -15.89 -7.42
CA VAL A 55 -3.98 -15.63 -8.69
C VAL A 55 -4.80 -14.63 -9.49
N ARG A 56 -4.13 -13.57 -9.94
CA ARG A 56 -4.69 -12.48 -10.73
C ARG A 56 -4.20 -12.55 -12.17
N VAL A 57 -5.12 -12.45 -13.12
CA VAL A 57 -4.85 -12.41 -14.57
C VAL A 57 -5.38 -11.11 -15.14
N ASP A 58 -4.50 -10.30 -15.73
CA ASP A 58 -4.84 -9.00 -16.29
C ASP A 58 -4.92 -9.05 -17.82
N TYR A 59 -5.83 -8.25 -18.36
CA TYR A 59 -6.06 -8.01 -19.78
C TYR A 59 -5.98 -6.51 -20.05
N GLY A 60 -5.64 -6.13 -21.27
CA GLY A 60 -5.64 -4.72 -21.65
C GLY A 60 -4.36 -3.98 -21.28
N ASN A 61 -4.41 -2.66 -21.41
CA ASN A 61 -3.31 -1.78 -21.05
C ASN A 61 -3.54 -1.24 -19.64
N LEU A 62 -2.61 -1.50 -18.72
CA LEU A 62 -2.69 -0.98 -17.34
C LEU A 62 -2.29 0.50 -17.25
N THR A 63 -2.46 1.26 -18.34
CA THR A 63 -2.36 2.71 -18.29
C THR A 63 -3.69 3.27 -17.77
N PRO A 64 -3.69 4.39 -17.03
CA PRO A 64 -4.91 5.00 -16.49
C PRO A 64 -5.99 5.35 -17.53
N ALA A 65 -5.62 5.46 -18.80
CA ALA A 65 -6.52 5.78 -19.90
C ALA A 65 -6.97 4.55 -20.73
N GLY A 66 -6.45 3.35 -20.43
CA GLY A 66 -6.75 2.13 -21.17
C GLY A 66 -7.94 1.37 -20.59
N SER A 67 -8.72 0.73 -21.47
CA SER A 67 -9.63 -0.33 -21.05
C SER A 67 -8.80 -1.52 -20.56
N TRP A 68 -9.15 -2.03 -19.38
CA TRP A 68 -8.50 -3.21 -18.82
C TRP A 68 -9.49 -4.02 -17.99
N VAL A 69 -9.16 -5.30 -17.83
CA VAL A 69 -9.94 -6.24 -17.01
C VAL A 69 -8.98 -7.10 -16.23
N SER A 70 -9.29 -7.37 -14.97
CA SER A 70 -8.55 -8.30 -14.13
C SER A 70 -9.48 -9.39 -13.63
N VAL A 71 -9.02 -10.64 -13.69
CA VAL A 71 -9.69 -11.83 -13.19
C VAL A 71 -8.89 -12.37 -12.02
N GLU A 72 -9.49 -12.36 -10.84
CA GLU A 72 -8.91 -12.89 -9.61
C GLU A 72 -9.59 -14.20 -9.25
N THR A 73 -8.80 -15.28 -9.15
CA THR A 73 -9.28 -16.54 -8.58
C THR A 73 -8.69 -16.72 -7.21
N THR A 74 -9.55 -16.92 -6.21
CA THR A 74 -9.16 -16.94 -4.80
C THR A 74 -9.70 -18.16 -4.08
N ARG A 75 -8.94 -18.67 -3.12
CA ARG A 75 -9.34 -19.73 -2.19
C ARG A 75 -9.05 -19.28 -0.76
N TRP A 76 -10.11 -18.83 -0.09
CA TRP A 76 -10.10 -18.44 1.32
C TRP A 76 -10.43 -19.60 2.27
N ALA A 77 -11.00 -20.70 1.76
CA ALA A 77 -11.30 -21.87 2.56
C ALA A 77 -10.03 -22.48 3.18
N GLY A 78 -9.97 -22.48 4.52
CA GLY A 78 -8.84 -22.97 5.30
C GLY A 78 -7.70 -21.95 5.46
N THR A 79 -7.95 -20.66 5.23
CA THR A 79 -7.05 -19.56 5.59
C THR A 79 -7.69 -18.71 6.68
N HIS A 80 -6.89 -17.86 7.36
CA HIS A 80 -7.42 -16.87 8.32
C HIS A 80 -7.89 -15.57 7.64
N VAL A 81 -7.93 -15.55 6.29
CA VAL A 81 -8.17 -14.36 5.49
C VAL A 81 -9.42 -14.58 4.64
N THR A 82 -10.31 -13.60 4.60
CA THR A 82 -11.48 -13.62 3.70
C THR A 82 -11.24 -12.65 2.54
N GLY A 83 -11.90 -12.87 1.39
CA GLY A 83 -11.76 -12.02 0.19
C GLY A 83 -12.34 -10.61 0.31
N GLY A 84 -12.68 -10.18 1.53
CA GLY A 84 -13.32 -8.90 1.82
C GLY A 84 -14.66 -8.68 1.10
N PRO A 85 -15.34 -7.56 1.36
CA PRO A 85 -16.44 -7.07 0.54
C PRO A 85 -16.00 -6.81 -0.92
N LEU A 86 -16.88 -7.07 -1.89
CA LEU A 86 -16.65 -6.75 -3.31
C LEU A 86 -16.33 -5.26 -3.55
N ARG A 87 -16.84 -4.39 -2.69
CA ARG A 87 -16.57 -2.95 -2.71
C ARG A 87 -15.10 -2.64 -2.44
N GLU A 88 -14.50 -3.27 -1.43
CA GLU A 88 -13.09 -3.04 -1.09
C GLU A 88 -12.16 -3.48 -2.23
N LEU A 89 -12.51 -4.58 -2.92
CA LEU A 89 -11.81 -5.01 -4.12
C LEU A 89 -11.88 -3.94 -5.22
N LEU A 90 -13.08 -3.42 -5.53
CA LEU A 90 -13.24 -2.39 -6.55
C LEU A 90 -12.53 -1.08 -6.17
N GLU A 91 -12.62 -0.66 -4.91
CA GLU A 91 -11.91 0.51 -4.37
C GLU A 91 -10.39 0.34 -4.45
N HIS A 92 -9.85 -0.86 -4.17
CA HIS A 92 -8.42 -1.14 -4.33
C HIS A 92 -7.94 -0.91 -5.76
N HIS A 93 -8.70 -1.40 -6.75
CA HIS A 93 -8.38 -1.22 -8.16
C HIS A 93 -8.53 0.23 -8.62
N MET A 94 -9.60 0.92 -8.21
CA MET A 94 -9.78 2.36 -8.44
C MET A 94 -8.61 3.18 -7.89
N ARG A 95 -8.22 2.91 -6.63
CA ARG A 95 -7.11 3.58 -5.95
C ARG A 95 -5.78 3.39 -6.67
N THR A 96 -5.51 2.18 -7.14
CA THR A 96 -4.29 1.84 -7.90
C THR A 96 -4.23 2.57 -9.24
N ASN A 97 -5.39 2.88 -9.83
CA ASN A 97 -5.51 3.58 -11.11
C ASN A 97 -5.65 5.09 -10.99
N GLY A 98 -5.77 5.62 -9.78
CA GLY A 98 -5.80 7.07 -9.55
C GLY A 98 -7.20 7.67 -9.45
N ASP A 99 -8.26 6.86 -9.43
CA ASP A 99 -9.64 7.34 -9.36
C ASP A 99 -10.10 7.55 -7.90
N ARG A 100 -11.05 8.47 -7.72
CA ARG A 100 -11.65 8.80 -6.43
C ARG A 100 -12.98 8.08 -6.21
N PHE A 101 -13.25 7.70 -4.98
CA PHE A 101 -14.47 7.02 -4.56
C PHE A 101 -15.64 8.00 -4.40
N SER A 102 -15.36 9.25 -4.01
CA SER A 102 -16.37 10.32 -3.91
C SER A 102 -16.88 10.83 -5.26
N SER A 103 -16.16 10.56 -6.35
CA SER A 103 -16.54 11.04 -7.70
C SER A 103 -17.48 10.10 -8.45
N VAL A 104 -17.96 9.03 -7.81
CA VAL A 104 -18.76 7.99 -8.47
C VAL A 104 -19.98 7.61 -7.65
N GLU A 105 -21.05 7.28 -8.35
CA GLU A 105 -22.23 6.67 -7.75
C GLU A 105 -22.08 5.15 -7.70
N TRP A 106 -22.50 4.55 -6.59
CA TRP A 106 -22.38 3.12 -6.34
C TRP A 106 -23.71 2.41 -6.57
N ALA A 107 -23.70 1.36 -7.40
CA ALA A 107 -24.88 0.55 -7.66
C ALA A 107 -24.54 -0.94 -7.60
N GLY A 108 -25.31 -1.70 -6.82
CA GLY A 108 -25.15 -3.15 -6.70
C GLY A 108 -26.36 -3.89 -7.26
N GLU A 109 -26.12 -4.96 -8.00
CA GLU A 109 -27.17 -5.83 -8.55
C GLU A 109 -26.73 -7.30 -8.50
N ASP A 110 -27.70 -8.20 -8.44
CA ASP A 110 -27.44 -9.63 -8.67
C ASP A 110 -27.21 -9.85 -10.16
N ARG A 111 -26.18 -10.62 -10.50
CA ARG A 111 -25.77 -10.86 -11.89
C ARG A 111 -25.20 -12.25 -12.06
N SER A 112 -25.69 -12.97 -13.06
CA SER A 112 -25.11 -14.27 -13.41
C SER A 112 -23.82 -14.12 -14.21
N VAL A 113 -22.86 -14.99 -13.94
CA VAL A 113 -21.57 -15.11 -14.66
C VAL A 113 -21.50 -16.49 -15.29
N THR A 114 -21.06 -16.59 -16.54
CA THR A 114 -20.82 -17.89 -17.17
C THR A 114 -19.41 -18.36 -16.85
N VAL A 115 -19.27 -19.47 -16.12
CA VAL A 115 -17.98 -20.09 -15.77
C VAL A 115 -17.94 -21.50 -16.33
N ASP A 116 -16.96 -21.80 -17.19
CA ASP A 116 -16.81 -23.11 -17.84
C ASP A 116 -18.11 -23.58 -18.53
N GLY A 117 -18.81 -22.65 -19.18
CA GLY A 117 -20.08 -22.88 -19.86
C GLY A 117 -21.30 -23.01 -18.95
N ARG A 118 -21.15 -22.87 -17.63
CA ARG A 118 -22.24 -22.94 -16.65
C ARG A 118 -22.62 -21.55 -16.16
N THR A 119 -23.92 -21.27 -16.05
CA THR A 119 -24.40 -20.02 -15.45
C THR A 119 -24.37 -20.11 -13.93
N ILE A 120 -23.55 -19.27 -13.29
CA ILE A 120 -23.37 -19.19 -11.84
C ILE A 120 -23.95 -17.87 -11.35
N ALA A 121 -24.71 -17.91 -10.26
CA ALA A 121 -25.19 -16.70 -9.60
C ALA A 121 -23.99 -15.91 -9.02
N GLY A 122 -24.04 -14.60 -9.17
CA GLY A 122 -23.01 -13.70 -8.67
C GLY A 122 -23.60 -12.34 -8.30
N ARG A 123 -22.73 -11.47 -7.82
CA ARG A 123 -23.07 -10.09 -7.47
C ARG A 123 -22.20 -9.14 -8.26
N ARG A 124 -22.80 -8.15 -8.90
CA ARG A 124 -22.12 -7.06 -9.58
C ARG A 124 -22.20 -5.79 -8.75
N LEU A 125 -21.11 -5.05 -8.71
CA LEU A 125 -21.01 -3.71 -8.17
C LEU A 125 -20.48 -2.79 -9.26
N ARG A 126 -21.14 -1.65 -9.46
CA ARG A 126 -20.71 -0.59 -10.36
C ARG A 126 -20.32 0.64 -9.54
N ALA A 127 -19.35 1.37 -10.05
CA ALA A 127 -18.90 2.65 -9.55
C ALA A 127 -18.88 3.64 -10.75
N GLY A 128 -20.00 4.32 -10.96
CA GLY A 128 -20.27 5.09 -12.17
C GLY A 128 -20.32 4.23 -13.44
N ASP A 129 -19.90 4.82 -14.57
CA ASP A 129 -19.96 4.17 -15.89
C ASP A 129 -18.68 3.44 -16.29
N ARG A 130 -17.56 3.79 -15.65
CA ARG A 130 -16.23 3.31 -16.02
C ARG A 130 -15.85 2.06 -15.25
N TRP A 131 -16.27 1.95 -14.00
CA TRP A 131 -15.82 0.91 -13.09
C TRP A 131 -16.92 -0.07 -12.75
N TRP A 132 -16.59 -1.36 -12.79
CA TRP A 132 -17.42 -2.38 -12.16
C TRP A 132 -16.60 -3.61 -11.74
N ALA A 133 -17.15 -4.34 -10.79
CA ALA A 133 -16.67 -5.66 -10.40
C ALA A 133 -17.84 -6.64 -10.36
N VAL A 134 -17.60 -7.91 -10.71
CA VAL A 134 -18.55 -9.01 -10.47
C VAL A 134 -17.84 -10.13 -9.74
N ARG A 135 -18.54 -10.78 -8.83
CA ARG A 135 -18.00 -11.88 -8.03
C ARG A 135 -18.98 -13.02 -7.97
N CYS A 136 -18.49 -14.23 -8.16
CA CYS A 136 -19.26 -15.46 -8.04
C CYS A 136 -18.43 -16.54 -7.34
N SER A 137 -19.11 -17.53 -6.78
CA SER A 137 -18.47 -18.65 -6.09
C SER A 137 -18.66 -19.93 -6.90
N LEU A 138 -17.56 -20.64 -7.14
CA LEU A 138 -17.56 -21.94 -7.79
C LEU A 138 -16.87 -22.95 -6.85
N ARG A 139 -17.67 -23.80 -6.19
CA ARG A 139 -17.18 -24.74 -5.18
C ARG A 139 -16.49 -24.01 -4.02
N ASP A 140 -15.21 -24.26 -3.78
CA ASP A 140 -14.38 -23.70 -2.72
C ASP A 140 -13.57 -22.47 -3.17
N VAL A 141 -13.77 -22.00 -4.40
CA VAL A 141 -13.09 -20.82 -4.94
C VAL A 141 -14.07 -19.69 -5.25
N GLU A 142 -13.58 -18.47 -5.09
CA GLU A 142 -14.27 -17.25 -5.49
C GLU A 142 -13.56 -16.65 -6.71
N ILE A 143 -14.35 -16.32 -7.73
CA ILE A 143 -13.88 -15.70 -8.96
C ILE A 143 -14.43 -14.27 -8.97
N SER A 144 -13.52 -13.31 -8.96
CA SER A 144 -13.84 -11.89 -9.12
C SER A 144 -13.32 -11.38 -10.45
N VAL A 145 -14.12 -10.60 -11.16
CA VAL A 145 -13.70 -9.88 -12.37
C VAL A 145 -13.90 -8.40 -12.11
N VAL A 146 -12.83 -7.63 -12.26
CA VAL A 146 -12.83 -6.16 -12.12
C VAL A 146 -12.51 -5.56 -13.47
N ALA A 147 -13.26 -4.55 -13.88
CA ALA A 147 -13.09 -3.93 -15.18
C ALA A 147 -13.15 -2.40 -15.10
N HIS A 148 -12.36 -1.78 -15.98
CA HIS A 148 -12.32 -0.35 -16.22
C HIS A 148 -12.52 -0.08 -17.71
N ASP A 149 -13.50 0.78 -18.05
CA ASP A 149 -13.86 1.15 -19.42
C ASP A 149 -14.07 -0.07 -20.35
N TRP A 150 -14.59 -1.18 -19.80
CA TRP A 150 -14.87 -2.42 -20.54
C TRP A 150 -16.23 -2.98 -20.14
N ASN A 151 -17.13 -3.15 -21.12
CA ASN A 151 -18.56 -3.44 -20.86
C ASN A 151 -19.08 -4.72 -21.56
N ALA A 152 -18.18 -5.60 -22.01
CA ALA A 152 -18.60 -6.86 -22.63
C ALA A 152 -19.14 -7.87 -21.60
N ALA A 153 -19.88 -8.87 -22.08
CA ALA A 153 -20.42 -9.93 -21.23
C ALA A 153 -19.28 -10.77 -20.61
N VAL A 154 -19.40 -11.06 -19.31
CA VAL A 154 -18.39 -11.81 -18.57
C VAL A 154 -18.60 -13.31 -18.77
N THR A 155 -17.71 -13.90 -19.56
CA THR A 155 -17.55 -15.35 -19.64
C THR A 155 -16.15 -15.70 -19.17
N VAL A 156 -16.04 -16.63 -18.23
CA VAL A 156 -14.79 -17.07 -17.63
C VAL A 156 -14.60 -18.55 -17.92
N ARG A 157 -13.36 -18.96 -18.15
CA ARG A 157 -12.96 -20.36 -18.20
C ARG A 157 -11.79 -20.62 -17.26
N THR A 158 -11.72 -21.83 -16.72
CA THR A 158 -10.55 -22.29 -15.96
C THR A 158 -9.49 -22.85 -16.91
N LEU A 159 -8.23 -22.58 -16.61
CA LEU A 159 -7.09 -23.08 -17.37
C LEU A 159 -6.71 -24.50 -16.93
N ASN A 160 -6.25 -25.31 -17.89
CA ASN A 160 -5.52 -26.53 -17.57
C ASN A 160 -4.04 -26.23 -17.23
N GLN A 161 -3.31 -27.22 -16.73
CA GLN A 161 -1.92 -27.04 -16.28
C GLN A 161 -0.98 -26.54 -17.39
N ALA A 162 -1.10 -27.05 -18.61
CA ALA A 162 -0.25 -26.63 -19.73
C ALA A 162 -0.50 -25.15 -20.12
N GLU A 163 -1.76 -24.72 -20.06
CA GLU A 163 -2.13 -23.32 -20.28
C GLU A 163 -1.63 -22.41 -19.15
N ILE A 164 -1.69 -22.86 -17.90
CA ILE A 164 -1.13 -22.14 -16.75
C ILE A 164 0.38 -21.96 -16.94
N ASP A 165 1.09 -23.04 -17.29
CA ASP A 165 2.54 -22.99 -17.51
C ASP A 165 2.91 -22.06 -18.68
N ALA A 166 2.11 -22.04 -19.74
CA ALA A 166 2.26 -21.09 -20.83
C ALA A 166 2.05 -19.64 -20.36
N LEU A 167 0.99 -19.38 -19.59
CA LEU A 167 0.68 -18.05 -19.05
C LEU A 167 1.78 -17.52 -18.13
N ILE A 168 2.34 -18.37 -17.24
CA ILE A 168 3.47 -18.01 -16.36
C ILE A 168 4.75 -17.72 -17.16
N SER A 169 4.90 -18.37 -18.31
CA SER A 169 6.09 -18.22 -19.16
C SER A 169 6.09 -16.92 -19.98
N VAL A 170 4.91 -16.31 -20.18
CA VAL A 170 4.81 -14.98 -20.80
C VAL A 170 5.48 -13.96 -19.87
N ALA A 171 6.54 -13.31 -20.35
CA ALA A 171 7.18 -12.26 -19.58
C ALA A 171 6.20 -11.10 -19.38
N PRO A 172 5.95 -10.65 -18.15
CA PRO A 172 5.36 -9.34 -17.98
C PRO A 172 6.37 -8.36 -18.57
N ALA A 173 6.04 -7.73 -19.69
CA ALA A 173 6.66 -6.47 -20.03
C ALA A 173 6.22 -5.52 -18.91
N PRO A 174 7.11 -5.09 -18.00
CA PRO A 174 6.74 -4.02 -17.09
C PRO A 174 6.24 -2.88 -17.97
N PRO A 175 5.12 -2.21 -17.62
CA PRO A 175 4.72 -1.03 -18.36
C PRO A 175 5.95 -0.09 -18.42
N PRO A 176 6.24 0.54 -19.57
CA PRO A 176 7.33 1.49 -19.65
C PRO A 176 7.06 2.56 -18.58
N PHE A 177 7.87 2.55 -17.52
CA PHE A 177 7.84 3.62 -16.54
C PHE A 177 8.41 4.84 -17.25
N THR A 178 7.54 5.67 -17.80
CA THR A 178 7.93 6.99 -18.28
C THR A 178 7.88 7.90 -17.06
N PRO A 179 9.02 8.24 -16.43
CA PRO A 179 9.01 9.29 -15.42
C PRO A 179 8.51 10.56 -16.10
N PRO A 180 7.42 11.21 -15.63
CA PRO A 180 7.01 12.47 -16.22
C PRO A 180 8.13 13.49 -16.09
N VAL A 181 8.28 14.30 -17.13
CA VAL A 181 9.26 15.39 -17.21
C VAL A 181 9.06 16.30 -16.00
N ARG A 182 10.13 16.45 -15.21
CA ARG A 182 10.10 17.08 -13.89
C ARG A 182 10.40 18.57 -14.02
N PRO A 183 9.58 19.46 -13.44
CA PRO A 183 10.05 20.80 -13.12
C PRO A 183 11.15 20.71 -12.05
N ALA A 184 12.17 21.56 -12.16
CA ALA A 184 13.27 21.62 -11.21
C ALA A 184 12.74 21.99 -9.81
N PRO A 185 13.29 21.41 -8.73
CA PRO A 185 12.89 21.80 -7.38
C PRO A 185 13.24 23.28 -7.17
N GLU A 186 12.29 24.05 -6.62
CA GLU A 186 12.58 25.39 -6.14
C GLU A 186 13.55 25.31 -4.95
N PRO A 187 14.53 26.23 -4.86
CA PRO A 187 15.45 26.26 -3.74
C PRO A 187 14.68 26.52 -2.45
N THR A 188 14.70 25.54 -1.54
CA THR A 188 14.23 25.72 -0.18
C THR A 188 15.15 26.75 0.50
N GLY A 189 14.64 27.96 0.73
CA GLY A 189 15.36 29.01 1.46
C GLY A 189 15.81 28.56 2.86
N SER A 190 16.60 29.42 3.52
CA SER A 190 17.26 29.24 4.83
C SER A 190 16.32 28.82 5.99
N ARG A 191 15.80 27.59 5.96
CA ARG A 191 15.01 26.97 7.03
C ARG A 191 15.86 25.92 7.74
N GLU A 192 15.54 25.70 9.01
CA GLU A 192 16.17 24.65 9.82
C GLU A 192 15.90 23.27 9.17
N PRO A 193 16.94 22.44 8.91
CA PRO A 193 16.80 21.19 8.15
C PRO A 193 15.83 20.14 8.73
N HIS A 194 15.83 19.93 10.05
CA HIS A 194 14.90 18.98 10.68
C HIS A 194 13.46 19.45 10.48
N ARG A 195 13.22 20.74 10.64
CA ARG A 195 11.91 21.35 10.49
C ARG A 195 11.38 21.23 9.07
N ALA A 196 12.24 21.50 8.07
CA ALA A 196 11.89 21.32 6.67
C ALA A 196 11.52 19.86 6.34
N LEU A 197 12.28 18.89 6.86
CA LEU A 197 11.96 17.47 6.71
C LEU A 197 10.63 17.09 7.38
N VAL A 198 10.41 17.53 8.63
CA VAL A 198 9.18 17.23 9.39
C VAL A 198 7.94 17.79 8.71
N ASP A 199 7.97 19.05 8.28
CA ASP A 199 6.83 19.69 7.61
C ASP A 199 6.47 18.92 6.33
N GLU A 200 7.47 18.47 5.57
CA GLU A 200 7.28 17.70 4.35
C GLU A 200 6.74 16.29 4.60
N VAL A 201 7.24 15.61 5.63
CA VAL A 201 6.73 14.31 6.09
C VAL A 201 5.26 14.40 6.46
N LEU A 202 4.89 15.36 7.31
CA LEU A 202 3.52 15.50 7.81
C LEU A 202 2.56 15.89 6.69
N ARG A 203 3.02 16.70 5.72
CA ARG A 203 2.26 17.02 4.52
C ARG A 203 2.03 15.77 3.65
N SER A 204 3.09 14.99 3.41
CA SER A 204 3.01 13.76 2.62
C SER A 204 2.11 12.70 3.28
N GLU A 205 2.17 12.58 4.61
CA GLU A 205 1.35 11.64 5.37
C GLU A 205 -0.14 12.01 5.32
N ARG A 206 -0.46 13.31 5.42
CA ARG A 206 -1.84 13.78 5.21
C ARG A 206 -2.35 13.43 3.82
N GLN A 207 -1.57 13.71 2.78
CA GLN A 207 -1.92 13.34 1.40
C GLN A 207 -2.11 11.83 1.23
N ARG A 208 -1.32 11.02 1.94
CA ARG A 208 -1.46 9.55 1.95
C ARG A 208 -2.75 9.11 2.61
N ILE A 209 -3.13 9.69 3.75
CA ILE A 209 -4.39 9.38 4.44
C ILE A 209 -5.58 9.80 3.58
N ASP A 210 -5.55 11.00 3.00
CA ASP A 210 -6.58 11.49 2.10
C ASP A 210 -6.73 10.55 0.89
N TRP A 211 -5.60 10.14 0.29
CA TRP A 211 -5.56 9.16 -0.80
C TRP A 211 -6.10 7.77 -0.43
N ILE A 212 -5.80 7.28 0.77
CA ILE A 212 -6.33 5.98 1.24
C ILE A 212 -7.85 6.06 1.42
N THR A 213 -8.33 7.17 1.97
CA THR A 213 -9.73 7.40 2.36
C THR A 213 -10.63 7.65 1.15
N ASP A 214 -10.22 8.51 0.23
CA ASP A 214 -11.02 8.93 -0.92
C ASP A 214 -10.56 8.30 -2.25
N GLY A 215 -9.39 7.68 -2.31
CA GLY A 215 -8.75 7.32 -3.58
C GLY A 215 -8.00 8.48 -4.23
N GLY A 216 -7.66 8.37 -5.51
CA GLY A 216 -6.85 9.34 -6.25
C GLY A 216 -5.47 8.81 -6.67
N PRO A 217 -4.63 9.61 -7.36
CA PRO A 217 -3.28 9.18 -7.71
C PRO A 217 -2.43 9.01 -6.44
N PRO A 218 -1.65 7.92 -6.32
CA PRO A 218 -0.80 7.73 -5.15
C PRO A 218 0.13 8.93 -4.98
N PRO A 219 0.23 9.49 -3.76
CA PRO A 219 1.11 10.62 -3.53
C PRO A 219 2.55 10.19 -3.81
N ARG A 220 3.26 11.04 -4.56
CA ARG A 220 4.66 10.80 -4.87
C ARG A 220 5.51 11.47 -3.81
N LEU A 221 6.61 10.81 -3.45
CA LEU A 221 7.65 11.47 -2.66
C LEU A 221 8.11 12.73 -3.40
N PRO A 222 8.33 13.84 -2.68
CA PRO A 222 8.75 15.09 -3.29
C PRO A 222 10.14 14.92 -3.92
N ALA A 223 10.42 15.69 -4.96
CA ALA A 223 11.68 15.56 -5.71
C ALA A 223 12.93 15.80 -4.84
N ASN A 224 12.80 16.63 -3.81
CA ASN A 224 13.85 16.98 -2.86
C ASN A 224 13.92 16.07 -1.63
N TRP A 225 13.13 14.99 -1.54
CA TRP A 225 13.09 14.10 -0.36
C TRP A 225 14.47 13.65 0.11
N ALA A 226 15.30 13.14 -0.82
CA ALA A 226 16.64 12.68 -0.51
C ALA A 226 17.57 13.81 -0.04
N GLY A 227 17.34 15.04 -0.51
CA GLY A 227 18.05 16.24 -0.06
C GLY A 227 17.67 16.60 1.37
N LEU A 228 16.37 16.74 1.64
CA LEU A 228 15.84 17.04 2.98
C LEU A 228 16.32 16.04 4.03
N TRP A 229 16.29 14.74 3.69
CA TRP A 229 16.80 13.68 4.55
C TRP A 229 18.28 13.87 4.87
N ARG A 230 19.11 14.03 3.82
CA ARG A 230 20.56 14.17 3.98
C ARG A 230 20.93 15.41 4.79
N ASP A 231 20.25 16.53 4.54
CA ASP A 231 20.51 17.79 5.24
C ASP A 231 20.13 17.70 6.72
N ALA A 232 19.00 17.05 7.05
CA ALA A 232 18.61 16.79 8.43
C ALA A 232 19.60 15.85 9.14
N VAL A 233 20.04 14.76 8.50
CA VAL A 233 21.03 13.83 9.08
C VAL A 233 22.36 14.52 9.34
N ARG A 234 22.86 15.30 8.38
CA ARG A 234 24.09 16.07 8.56
C ARG A 234 23.95 17.07 9.71
N ARG A 235 22.85 17.82 9.74
CA ARG A 235 22.58 18.79 10.79
C ARG A 235 22.48 18.13 12.17
N GLN A 236 21.89 16.94 12.26
CA GLN A 236 21.82 16.16 13.50
C GLN A 236 23.21 15.72 13.96
N ALA A 237 24.04 15.20 13.04
CA ALA A 237 25.41 14.81 13.35
C ALA A 237 26.21 16.00 13.90
N ASP A 238 26.10 17.16 13.25
CA ASP A 238 26.78 18.39 13.66
C ASP A 238 26.33 18.89 15.04
N LEU A 239 25.02 18.87 15.33
CA LEU A 239 24.45 19.39 16.59
C LEU A 239 24.72 18.47 17.78
N ALA A 240 24.63 17.16 17.58
CA ALA A 240 24.71 16.18 18.67
C ALA A 240 26.10 15.52 18.79
N GLY A 241 27.04 15.84 17.90
CA GLY A 241 28.35 15.18 17.85
C GLY A 241 28.27 13.68 17.57
N GLN A 242 27.24 13.26 16.83
CA GLN A 242 26.93 11.86 16.56
C GLN A 242 27.61 11.38 15.28
N GLU A 243 27.94 10.08 15.21
CA GLU A 243 28.30 9.45 13.94
C GLU A 243 27.09 9.42 12.98
N GLU A 244 27.35 9.39 11.67
CA GLU A 244 26.29 9.46 10.65
C GLU A 244 25.20 8.39 10.83
N ALA A 245 25.59 7.16 11.19
CA ALA A 245 24.64 6.07 11.45
C ALA A 245 23.78 6.28 12.70
N GLU A 246 24.28 7.01 13.70
CA GLU A 246 23.51 7.41 14.89
C GLU A 246 22.57 8.57 14.57
N ALA A 247 23.07 9.58 13.87
CA ALA A 247 22.28 10.71 13.41
C ALA A 247 21.12 10.26 12.51
N GLN A 248 21.37 9.31 11.58
CA GLN A 248 20.34 8.72 10.74
C GLN A 248 19.26 8.02 11.57
N ARG A 249 19.65 7.24 12.59
CA ARG A 249 18.70 6.58 13.50
C ARG A 249 17.89 7.60 14.30
N ALA A 250 18.51 8.67 14.79
CA ALA A 250 17.82 9.73 15.52
C ALA A 250 16.77 10.44 14.64
N VAL A 251 17.15 10.84 13.41
CA VAL A 251 16.24 11.47 12.45
C VAL A 251 15.09 10.52 12.05
N GLN A 252 15.40 9.23 11.81
CA GLN A 252 14.38 8.21 11.53
C GLN A 252 13.40 8.07 12.70
N ASN A 253 13.90 8.00 13.93
CA ASN A 253 13.07 7.87 15.12
C ASN A 253 12.14 9.07 15.31
N MET A 254 12.65 10.28 15.09
CA MET A 254 11.88 11.53 15.13
C MET A 254 10.77 11.53 14.07
N VAL A 255 11.09 11.21 12.81
CA VAL A 255 10.11 11.13 11.72
C VAL A 255 9.03 10.10 12.04
N ASN A 256 9.42 8.90 12.48
CA ASN A 256 8.48 7.83 12.83
C ASN A 256 7.55 8.22 13.98
N GLN A 257 8.06 8.95 14.97
CA GLN A 257 7.25 9.41 16.10
C GLN A 257 6.17 10.38 15.64
N LEU A 258 6.54 11.36 14.83
CA LEU A 258 5.64 12.41 14.36
C LEU A 258 4.60 11.87 13.37
N THR A 259 4.97 10.94 12.48
CA THR A 259 4.00 10.26 11.62
C THR A 259 3.05 9.39 12.45
N THR A 260 3.55 8.68 13.45
CA THR A 260 2.67 7.90 14.35
C THR A 260 1.72 8.82 15.12
N LEU A 261 2.17 9.98 15.61
CA LEU A 261 1.26 10.95 16.26
C LEU A 261 0.17 11.41 15.29
N HIS A 262 0.53 11.66 14.03
CA HIS A 262 -0.42 12.03 12.99
C HIS A 262 -1.47 10.95 12.74
N THR A 263 -1.09 9.67 12.77
CA THR A 263 -2.02 8.55 12.59
C THR A 263 -2.91 8.32 13.82
N GLU A 264 -2.36 8.43 15.02
CA GLU A 264 -2.99 7.92 16.25
C GLU A 264 -3.67 8.99 17.11
N ALA A 265 -3.22 10.25 17.04
CA ALA A 265 -3.71 11.32 17.89
C ALA A 265 -4.52 12.36 17.11
N GLU A 266 -5.84 12.40 17.34
CA GLU A 266 -6.73 13.34 16.66
C GLU A 266 -6.33 14.81 16.87
N TRP A 267 -5.99 15.20 18.11
CA TRP A 267 -5.56 16.56 18.44
C TRP A 267 -4.34 17.00 17.61
N PHE A 268 -3.43 16.07 17.27
CA PHE A 268 -2.25 16.37 16.48
C PHE A 268 -2.62 16.63 15.00
N ARG A 269 -3.71 16.04 14.52
CA ARG A 269 -4.25 16.30 13.18
C ARG A 269 -5.03 17.60 13.12
N THR A 270 -5.93 17.84 14.07
CA THR A 270 -6.95 18.89 13.99
C THR A 270 -6.49 20.22 14.58
N ASN A 271 -5.64 20.23 15.62
CA ASN A 271 -5.16 21.44 16.27
C ASN A 271 -3.74 21.81 15.83
N GLU A 272 -3.62 22.83 14.96
CA GLU A 272 -2.31 23.31 14.46
C GLU A 272 -1.40 23.78 15.61
N ALA A 273 -1.90 24.55 16.57
CA ALA A 273 -1.06 25.09 17.64
C ALA A 273 -0.43 23.98 18.50
N LEU A 274 -1.23 22.97 18.88
CA LEU A 274 -0.73 21.81 19.62
C LEU A 274 0.24 20.97 18.79
N ARG A 275 -0.05 20.74 17.51
CA ARG A 275 0.88 20.07 16.59
C ARG A 275 2.22 20.78 16.52
N GLN A 276 2.21 22.10 16.33
CA GLN A 276 3.42 22.91 16.24
C GLN A 276 4.26 22.83 17.51
N ARG A 277 3.62 22.89 18.68
CA ARG A 277 4.28 22.74 19.97
C ARG A 277 4.89 21.34 20.13
N ALA A 278 4.17 20.28 19.77
CA ALA A 278 4.65 18.91 19.85
C ALA A 278 5.84 18.64 18.91
N VAL A 279 5.80 19.20 17.68
CA VAL A 279 6.94 19.16 16.75
C VAL A 279 8.15 19.83 17.39
N ASN A 280 8.00 21.06 17.90
CA ASN A 280 9.13 21.80 18.48
C ASN A 280 9.76 21.06 19.67
N GLU A 281 8.95 20.49 20.57
CA GLU A 281 9.49 19.73 21.69
C GLU A 281 10.19 18.43 21.25
N THR A 282 9.67 17.77 20.21
CA THR A 282 10.31 16.57 19.63
C THR A 282 11.65 16.92 18.97
N LEU A 283 11.73 18.06 18.27
CA LEU A 283 12.98 18.57 17.69
C LEU A 283 14.01 18.90 18.78
N LEU A 284 13.60 19.62 19.83
CA LEU A 284 14.48 19.98 20.95
C LEU A 284 15.03 18.74 21.68
N PHE A 285 14.18 17.73 21.89
CA PHE A 285 14.60 16.47 22.51
C PHE A 285 15.55 15.69 21.61
N THR A 286 15.22 15.53 20.31
CA THR A 286 16.00 14.73 19.35
C THR A 286 17.40 15.32 19.10
N THR A 287 17.47 16.65 18.96
CA THR A 287 18.73 17.36 18.71
C THR A 287 19.61 17.48 19.96
N GLY A 288 19.10 17.11 21.14
CA GLY A 288 19.80 17.26 22.42
C GLY A 288 19.89 18.72 22.92
N LEU A 289 19.32 19.68 22.19
CA LEU A 289 19.32 21.10 22.56
C LEU A 289 18.38 21.41 23.74
N GLY A 290 17.42 20.53 24.02
CA GLY A 290 16.48 20.65 25.13
C GLY A 290 16.15 19.29 25.75
N PRO A 291 17.05 18.69 26.56
CA PRO A 291 16.78 17.38 27.18
C PRO A 291 15.65 17.41 28.23
N ASN A 292 15.28 18.61 28.72
CA ASN A 292 14.25 18.85 29.74
C ASN A 292 12.96 19.46 29.16
N VAL A 293 12.54 19.02 27.96
CA VAL A 293 11.23 19.40 27.42
C VAL A 293 10.08 18.83 28.25
N ALA A 294 8.93 19.50 28.27
CA ALA A 294 7.76 19.06 29.03
C ALA A 294 7.25 17.68 28.57
N SER A 295 7.36 17.37 27.27
CA SER A 295 6.99 16.08 26.67
C SER A 295 8.01 14.97 26.92
N ARG A 296 9.07 15.19 27.71
CA ARG A 296 10.12 14.19 27.97
C ARG A 296 9.57 12.80 28.36
N PRO A 297 8.55 12.65 29.22
CA PRO A 297 7.96 11.33 29.50
C PRO A 297 7.47 10.62 28.23
N ALA A 298 6.82 11.34 27.32
CA ALA A 298 6.36 10.81 26.04
C ALA A 298 7.54 10.44 25.12
N GLN A 299 8.59 11.25 25.08
CA GLN A 299 9.79 10.96 24.29
C GLN A 299 10.49 9.67 24.77
N LEU A 300 10.58 9.46 26.09
CA LEU A 300 11.15 8.22 26.66
C LEU A 300 10.24 7.01 26.43
N ALA A 301 8.93 7.17 26.53
CA ALA A 301 7.98 6.12 26.19
C ALA A 301 8.12 5.68 24.72
N TRP A 302 8.34 6.62 23.80
CA TRP A 302 8.63 6.33 22.41
C TRP A 302 9.89 5.49 22.22
N GLN A 303 11.01 5.87 22.85
CA GLN A 303 12.27 5.13 22.75
C GLN A 303 12.15 3.69 23.25
N ARG A 304 11.41 3.49 24.36
CA ARG A 304 11.10 2.14 24.87
C ARG A 304 10.31 1.32 23.86
N ARG A 305 9.30 1.92 23.21
CA ARG A 305 8.51 1.27 22.15
C ARG A 305 9.41 0.82 20.99
N GLN A 306 10.31 1.69 20.51
CA GLN A 306 11.21 1.37 19.38
C GLN A 306 12.20 0.24 19.67
N SER A 307 12.50 0.00 20.95
CA SER A 307 13.39 -1.10 21.37
C SER A 307 12.71 -2.48 21.30
N LEU A 308 11.38 -2.53 21.12
CA LEU A 308 10.62 -3.77 21.00
C LEU A 308 10.64 -4.24 19.53
N ARG A 309 11.31 -5.38 19.27
CA ARG A 309 11.24 -6.04 17.95
C ARG A 309 10.05 -7.02 17.89
N PRO A 310 9.23 -6.99 16.83
CA PRO A 310 8.16 -7.97 16.62
C PRO A 310 8.77 -9.28 16.09
N THR A 311 9.29 -10.11 16.99
CA THR A 311 9.73 -11.48 16.64
C THR A 311 8.75 -12.55 17.12
N ASP A 312 7.85 -12.24 18.07
CA ASP A 312 6.96 -13.22 18.71
C ASP A 312 5.58 -12.64 19.06
N TYR A 313 4.52 -13.47 19.01
CA TYR A 313 3.14 -13.10 19.37
C TYR A 313 3.00 -12.56 20.81
N ALA A 314 3.77 -13.10 21.77
CA ALA A 314 3.79 -12.62 23.15
C ALA A 314 4.26 -11.15 23.27
N ARG A 315 5.00 -10.65 22.27
CA ARG A 315 5.43 -9.25 22.21
C ARG A 315 4.40 -8.32 21.57
N LEU A 316 3.35 -8.81 20.92
CA LEU A 316 2.27 -7.95 20.42
C LEU A 316 1.58 -7.22 21.57
N GLY A 317 1.27 -7.92 22.66
CA GLY A 317 0.71 -7.29 23.87
C GLY A 317 1.63 -6.22 24.46
N ALA A 318 2.95 -6.47 24.48
CA ALA A 318 3.94 -5.50 24.95
C ALA A 318 4.05 -4.28 24.03
N ILE A 319 3.97 -4.46 22.70
CA ILE A 319 3.98 -3.37 21.72
C ILE A 319 2.70 -2.52 21.89
N THR A 320 1.54 -3.15 22.04
CA THR A 320 0.27 -2.45 22.29
C THR A 320 0.29 -1.68 23.61
N ALA A 321 0.82 -2.27 24.69
CA ALA A 321 0.96 -1.59 25.96
C ALA A 321 1.94 -0.39 25.88
N ALA A 322 3.06 -0.55 25.18
CA ALA A 322 4.02 0.54 24.96
C ALA A 322 3.42 1.67 24.10
N GLN A 323 2.61 1.32 23.11
CA GLN A 323 1.85 2.28 22.30
C GLN A 323 0.85 3.07 23.16
N ALA A 324 0.07 2.37 23.99
CA ALA A 324 -0.92 3.00 24.87
C ALA A 324 -0.25 3.93 25.89
N GLN A 325 0.86 3.49 26.51
CA GLN A 325 1.64 4.34 27.42
C GLN A 325 2.16 5.59 26.71
N TRP A 326 2.74 5.43 25.52
CA TRP A 326 3.27 6.55 24.77
C TRP A 326 2.20 7.60 24.42
N LEU A 327 1.01 7.16 23.99
CA LEU A 327 -0.12 8.07 23.75
C LEU A 327 -0.60 8.73 25.05
N HIS A 328 -0.66 7.98 26.16
CA HIS A 328 -1.05 8.52 27.47
C HIS A 328 -0.14 9.66 27.91
N GLU A 329 1.19 9.52 27.77
CA GLU A 329 2.14 10.58 28.12
C GLU A 329 1.97 11.83 27.25
N TRP A 330 1.63 11.67 25.96
CA TRP A 330 1.31 12.79 25.10
C TRP A 330 0.01 13.48 25.49
N THR A 331 -1.01 12.72 25.89
CA THR A 331 -2.27 13.27 26.40
C THR A 331 -2.04 14.02 27.72
N ALA A 332 -1.22 13.50 28.62
CA ALA A 332 -0.89 14.16 29.89
C ALA A 332 -0.09 15.46 29.71
N TRP A 333 0.62 15.61 28.58
CA TRP A 333 1.35 16.82 28.22
C TRP A 333 0.45 17.96 27.70
N LEU A 334 -0.77 17.65 27.26
CA LEU A 334 -1.71 18.65 26.76
C LEU A 334 -2.07 19.66 27.87
N PRO A 335 -2.33 20.93 27.52
CA PRO A 335 -2.88 21.87 28.49
C PRO A 335 -4.24 21.35 29.00
N PRO A 336 -4.62 21.66 30.24
CA PRO A 336 -5.98 21.40 30.71
C PRO A 336 -6.98 22.21 29.87
N ASP A 337 -8.13 21.60 29.58
CA ASP A 337 -9.25 22.24 28.86
C ASP A 337 -9.85 23.44 29.61
#